data_AF-A0A6L7LWW8-F1
#
_entry.id   AF-A0A6L7LWW8-F1
#
_cell.length_a   1.000
_cell.length_b   1.000
_cell.length_c   1.000
_cell.angle_alpha   90.00
_cell.angle_beta   90.00
_cell.angle_gamma   90.00
#
_symmetry.space_group_name_H-M   'P 1'
#
loop_
_entity.id
_entity.type
_entity.pdbx_description
1 polymer ?
#
loop_
_entity_poly.entity_id
_entity_poly.type
_entity_poly.pdbx_seq_one_letter_code
_entity_poly.pdbx_strand_id
1 'polypeptide(L)'
;MIESLSRIKHIAFSEIRTFRRLTRFWIAMVLLALCCFVSYFFAVCGYMFLAPFSPSFGASSPFYLLSYIDPTYFLFFQIVTLFLLYDSRQRLSRAYISEALDSKPPTTFEYLTGRVLGVSFMYVIHK
;
A
#
# COMPACT_ATOMS: atom_id res chain seq x y z
N MET A 1 -25.07 21.84 17.17
CA MET A 1 -23.87 21.41 17.93
C MET A 1 -23.76 19.89 18.04
N ILE A 2 -24.84 19.17 18.37
CA ILE A 2 -24.81 17.69 18.43
C ILE A 2 -24.59 17.07 17.03
N GLU A 3 -25.23 17.63 15.99
CA GLU A 3 -25.04 17.18 14.60
C GLU A 3 -23.65 17.46 14.03
N SER A 4 -22.99 18.55 14.46
CA SER A 4 -21.63 18.85 14.00
C SER A 4 -20.62 17.88 14.61
N LEU A 5 -20.81 17.51 15.88
CA LEU A 5 -19.99 16.50 16.56
C LEU A 5 -20.17 15.11 15.95
N SER A 6 -21.39 14.72 15.58
CA SER A 6 -21.62 13.43 14.91
C SER A 6 -20.93 13.39 13.54
N ARG A 7 -21.04 14.46 12.73
CA ARG A 7 -20.32 14.58 11.45
C ARG A 7 -18.81 14.45 11.61
N ILE A 8 -18.20 15.21 12.52
CA ILE A 8 -16.75 15.16 12.79
C ILE A 8 -16.32 13.73 13.15
N LYS A 9 -17.10 13.06 14.01
CA LYS A 9 -16.83 11.66 14.40
C LYS A 9 -16.90 10.73 13.20
N HIS A 10 -17.92 10.83 12.35
CA HIS A 10 -18.05 10.01 11.15
C HIS A 10 -16.87 10.19 10.19
N ILE A 11 -16.39 11.42 10.01
CA ILE A 11 -15.21 11.74 9.20
C ILE A 11 -13.94 11.16 9.83
N ALA A 12 -13.76 11.27 11.15
CA ALA A 12 -12.60 10.69 11.81
C ALA A 12 -12.54 9.16 11.67
N PHE A 13 -13.67 8.46 11.84
CA PHE A 13 -13.73 7.00 11.68
C PHE A 13 -13.49 6.54 10.24
N SER A 14 -13.96 7.29 9.24
CA SER A 14 -13.70 6.98 7.83
C SER A 14 -12.21 7.12 7.51
N GLU A 15 -11.53 8.12 8.09
CA GLU A 15 -10.10 8.34 7.89
C GLU A 15 -9.25 7.26 8.58
N ILE A 16 -9.59 6.87 9.81
CA ILE A 16 -8.92 5.75 10.52
C ILE A 16 -9.03 4.45 9.72
N ARG A 17 -10.21 4.16 9.15
CA ARG A 17 -10.42 2.97 8.32
C ARG A 17 -9.57 3.01 7.05
N THR A 18 -9.37 4.19 6.48
CA THR A 18 -8.54 4.41 5.30
C THR A 18 -7.06 4.21 5.63
N PHE A 19 -6.56 4.82 6.71
CA PHE A 19 -5.18 4.65 7.17
C PHE A 19 -4.87 3.19 7.50
N ARG A 20 -5.73 2.48 8.23
CA ARG A 20 -5.50 1.06 8.55
C ARG A 20 -5.37 0.18 7.31
N ARG A 21 -6.12 0.49 6.24
CA ARG A 21 -6.00 -0.21 4.96
C ARG A 21 -4.70 0.17 4.26
N LEU A 22 -4.33 1.46 4.26
CA LEU A 22 -3.05 1.94 3.76
C LEU A 22 -1.88 1.22 4.43
N THR A 23 -1.90 1.03 5.75
CA THR A 23 -0.89 0.27 6.48
C THR A 23 -0.80 -1.19 6.01
N ARG A 24 -1.93 -1.86 5.76
CA ARG A 24 -1.94 -3.23 5.20
C ARG A 24 -1.28 -3.30 3.81
N PHE A 25 -1.46 -2.27 2.99
CA PHE A 25 -0.78 -2.18 1.70
C PHE A 25 0.72 -1.96 1.86
N TRP A 26 1.14 -1.08 2.77
CA TRP A 26 2.56 -0.90 3.10
C TRP A 26 3.20 -2.19 3.58
N ILE A 27 2.48 -2.98 4.39
CA ILE A 27 2.95 -4.31 4.82
C ILE A 27 3.15 -5.23 3.60
N ALA A 28 2.18 -5.30 2.68
CA ALA A 28 2.30 -6.11 1.47
C ALA A 28 3.48 -5.65 0.58
N MET A 29 3.70 -4.35 0.46
CA MET A 29 4.83 -3.76 -0.27
C MET A 29 6.18 -4.13 0.34
N VAL A 30 6.32 -4.01 1.66
CA VAL A 30 7.54 -4.42 2.37
C VAL A 30 7.79 -5.92 2.20
N LEU A 31 6.74 -6.73 2.25
CA LEU A 31 6.83 -8.18 2.09
C LEU A 31 7.25 -8.57 0.66
N LEU A 32 6.75 -7.86 -0.35
CA LEU A 32 7.18 -8.01 -1.74
C LEU A 32 8.66 -7.63 -1.92
N ALA A 33 9.07 -6.49 -1.35
CA ALA A 33 10.46 -6.03 -1.40
C ALA A 33 11.40 -7.03 -0.71
N LEU A 34 10.99 -7.58 0.44
CA LEU A 34 11.75 -8.61 1.16
C LEU A 34 11.84 -9.89 0.32
N CYS A 35 10.76 -10.32 -0.33
CA CYS A 35 10.78 -11.47 -1.24
C CYS A 35 11.76 -11.27 -2.41
N CYS A 36 11.77 -10.08 -3.00
CA CYS A 36 12.73 -9.70 -4.06
C CYS A 36 14.17 -9.71 -3.55
N PHE A 37 14.40 -9.18 -2.34
CA PHE A 37 15.72 -9.21 -1.72
C PHE A 37 16.22 -10.64 -1.46
N VAL A 38 15.36 -11.51 -0.92
CA VAL A 38 15.69 -12.91 -0.64
C VAL A 38 15.97 -13.69 -1.92
N SER A 39 15.17 -13.53 -2.97
CA SER A 39 15.40 -14.21 -4.24
C SER A 39 16.67 -13.73 -4.92
N TYR A 40 16.95 -12.44 -4.87
CA TYR A 40 18.22 -11.89 -5.35
C TYR A 40 19.41 -12.45 -4.58
N PHE A 41 19.35 -12.42 -3.24
CA PHE A 41 20.40 -12.97 -2.39
C PHE A 41 20.65 -14.44 -2.70
N PHE A 42 19.59 -15.24 -2.84
CA PHE A 42 19.68 -16.65 -3.21
C PHE A 42 20.30 -16.85 -4.61
N ALA A 43 19.94 -16.02 -5.59
CA ALA A 43 20.51 -16.08 -6.94
C ALA A 43 22.01 -15.75 -6.94
N VAL A 44 22.44 -14.74 -6.18
CA VAL A 44 23.85 -14.36 -6.04
C VAL A 44 24.64 -15.46 -5.32
N CYS A 45 24.14 -15.96 -4.20
CA CYS A 45 24.78 -17.08 -3.50
C CYS A 45 24.88 -18.31 -4.40
N GLY A 46 23.79 -18.66 -5.10
CA GLY A 46 23.77 -19.75 -6.06
C GLY A 46 24.85 -19.58 -7.13
N TYR A 47 24.96 -18.39 -7.71
CA TYR A 47 26.03 -18.08 -8.66
C TYR A 47 27.42 -18.27 -8.04
N MET A 48 27.69 -17.69 -6.87
CA MET A 48 29.00 -17.78 -6.22
C MET A 48 29.42 -19.23 -5.89
N PHE A 49 28.48 -20.06 -5.43
CA PHE A 49 28.77 -21.43 -5.01
C PHE A 49 28.70 -22.45 -6.13
N LEU A 50 27.87 -22.24 -7.17
CA LEU A 50 27.66 -23.21 -8.25
C LEU A 50 28.47 -22.90 -9.52
N ALA A 51 28.90 -21.65 -9.74
CA ALA A 51 29.73 -21.28 -10.89
C ALA A 51 31.01 -22.13 -11.03
N PRO A 52 31.71 -22.53 -9.94
CA PRO A 52 32.88 -23.41 -10.04
C PRO A 52 32.55 -24.85 -10.47
N PHE A 53 31.30 -25.31 -10.27
CA PHE A 53 30.91 -26.70 -10.50
C PHE A 53 30.11 -26.91 -11.80
N SER A 54 29.65 -25.83 -12.44
CA SER A 54 28.92 -25.90 -13.71
C SER A 54 29.33 -24.77 -14.65
N PRO A 55 29.89 -25.10 -15.84
CA PRO A 55 30.20 -24.11 -16.88
C PRO A 55 28.97 -23.29 -17.31
N SER A 56 27.78 -23.92 -17.31
CA SER A 56 26.52 -23.25 -17.65
C SER A 56 26.15 -22.16 -16.64
N PHE A 57 26.39 -22.40 -15.35
CA PHE A 57 26.21 -21.40 -14.29
C PHE A 57 27.31 -20.33 -14.29
N GLY A 58 28.57 -20.72 -14.57
CA GLY A 58 29.67 -19.76 -14.70
C GLY A 58 29.53 -18.82 -15.89
N ALA A 59 28.91 -19.28 -16.99
CA ALA A 59 28.65 -18.49 -18.19
C ALA A 59 27.45 -17.53 -18.05
N SER A 60 26.58 -17.73 -17.05
CA SER A 60 25.46 -16.82 -16.79
C SER A 60 25.99 -15.58 -16.07
N SER A 61 25.93 -14.39 -16.69
CA SER A 61 26.32 -13.18 -15.96
C SER A 61 25.29 -12.89 -14.84
N PRO A 62 25.74 -12.42 -13.66
CA PRO A 62 24.84 -12.09 -12.55
C PRO A 62 23.78 -11.04 -12.91
N PHE A 63 24.04 -10.18 -13.92
CA PHE A 63 23.07 -9.23 -14.43
C PHE A 63 21.90 -9.90 -15.16
N TYR A 64 22.14 -11.04 -15.83
CA TYR A 64 21.08 -11.80 -16.50
C TYR A 64 20.17 -12.53 -15.51
N LEU A 65 20.71 -12.96 -14.36
CA LEU A 65 19.90 -13.51 -13.26
C LEU A 65 18.93 -12.46 -12.72
N LEU A 66 19.35 -11.20 -12.60
CA LEU A 66 18.48 -10.09 -12.24
C LEU A 66 17.33 -9.94 -13.24
N SER A 67 17.68 -9.91 -14.53
CA SER A 67 16.73 -9.71 -15.63
C SER A 67 15.70 -10.84 -15.78
N TYR A 68 16.01 -12.04 -15.28
CA TYR A 68 15.07 -13.17 -15.25
C TYR A 68 14.07 -13.06 -14.09
N ILE A 69 14.51 -12.52 -12.96
CA ILE A 69 13.72 -12.45 -11.73
C ILE A 69 12.79 -11.22 -11.75
N ASP A 70 13.25 -10.11 -12.31
CA ASP A 70 12.58 -8.81 -12.32
C ASP A 70 11.15 -8.80 -12.91
N PRO A 71 10.85 -9.46 -14.05
CA PRO A 71 9.53 -9.41 -14.68
C PRO A 71 8.41 -9.93 -13.77
N THR A 72 8.69 -10.98 -13.01
CA THR A 72 7.75 -11.59 -12.06
C THR A 72 7.39 -10.65 -10.91
N TYR A 73 8.40 -9.96 -10.34
CA TYR A 73 8.18 -9.00 -9.25
C TYR A 73 7.51 -7.72 -9.75
N PHE A 74 7.87 -7.27 -10.95
CA PHE A 74 7.23 -6.13 -11.59
C PHE A 74 5.74 -6.38 -11.85
N LEU A 75 5.37 -7.56 -12.34
CA LEU A 75 3.96 -7.95 -12.51
C LEU A 75 3.20 -7.97 -11.17
N PHE A 76 3.78 -8.58 -10.13
CA PHE A 76 3.16 -8.57 -8.81
C PHE A 76 2.96 -7.15 -8.26
N PHE A 77 3.97 -6.29 -8.41
CA PHE A 77 3.91 -4.90 -8.01
C PHE A 77 2.79 -4.14 -8.75
N GLN A 78 2.66 -4.35 -10.06
CA GLN A 78 1.57 -3.78 -10.85
C GLN A 78 0.20 -4.24 -10.36
N ILE A 79 0.03 -5.54 -10.08
CA ILE A 79 -1.23 -6.09 -9.56
C ILE A 79 -1.60 -5.40 -8.24
N VAL A 80 -0.67 -5.35 -7.28
CA VAL A 80 -0.89 -4.70 -5.98
C VAL A 80 -1.27 -3.22 -6.14
N THR A 81 -0.58 -2.52 -7.04
CA THR A 81 -0.83 -1.11 -7.33
C THR A 81 -2.19 -0.88 -8.00
N LEU A 82 -2.60 -1.76 -8.92
CA LEU A 82 -3.92 -1.71 -9.57
C LEU A 82 -5.04 -1.93 -8.55
N PHE A 83 -4.87 -2.87 -7.61
CA PHE A 83 -5.82 -3.07 -6.52
C PHE A 83 -5.95 -1.81 -5.64
N LEU A 84 -4.83 -1.13 -5.36
CA LEU A 84 -4.84 0.14 -4.61
C LEU A 84 -5.56 1.26 -5.36
N LEU A 85 -5.29 1.39 -6.66
CA LEU A 85 -5.95 2.38 -7.50
C LEU A 85 -7.46 2.10 -7.59
N TYR A 86 -7.86 0.83 -7.69
CA TYR A 86 -9.27 0.46 -7.74
C TYR A 86 -9.99 0.71 -6.41
N ASP A 87 -9.38 0.32 -5.27
CA ASP A 87 -9.95 0.54 -3.94
C ASP A 87 -10.03 2.04 -3.57
N SER A 88 -9.09 2.86 -4.04
CA SER A 88 -9.17 4.33 -3.89
C SER A 88 -10.24 4.94 -4.81
N ARG A 89 -10.33 4.52 -6.07
CA ARG A 89 -11.33 5.02 -7.02
C ARG A 89 -12.76 4.67 -6.61
N GLN A 90 -13.02 3.43 -6.19
CA GLN A 90 -14.34 3.04 -5.68
C GLN A 90 -14.75 3.86 -4.44
N ARG A 91 -13.79 4.25 -3.60
CA ARG A 91 -14.06 5.09 -2.43
C ARG A 91 -14.43 6.51 -2.82
N LEU A 92 -13.69 7.12 -3.74
CA LEU A 92 -14.03 8.45 -4.24
C LEU A 92 -15.44 8.47 -4.83
N SER A 93 -15.80 7.42 -5.60
CA SER A 93 -17.16 7.27 -6.13
C SER A 93 -18.21 7.15 -5.02
N ARG A 94 -18.01 6.31 -4.01
CA ARG A 94 -18.95 6.16 -2.89
C ARG A 94 -19.07 7.42 -2.04
N ALA A 95 -17.96 8.11 -1.79
CA ALA A 95 -17.92 9.36 -1.05
C ALA A 95 -18.71 10.46 -1.76
N TYR A 96 -18.54 10.57 -3.09
CA TYR A 96 -19.28 11.53 -3.90
C TYR A 96 -20.79 11.23 -3.92
N ILE A 97 -21.17 9.95 -3.97
CA ILE A 97 -22.59 9.55 -3.88
C ILE A 97 -23.17 9.88 -2.50
N SER A 98 -22.45 9.65 -1.41
CA SER A 98 -22.91 10.05 -0.07
C SER A 98 -23.02 11.57 0.07
N GLU A 99 -22.09 12.33 -0.54
CA GLU A 99 -22.09 13.79 -0.50
C GLU A 99 -23.21 14.39 -1.36
N ALA A 100 -23.58 13.73 -2.46
CA ALA A 100 -24.76 14.09 -3.26
C ALA A 100 -26.09 13.75 -2.57
N LEU A 101 -26.11 12.77 -1.67
CA LEU A 101 -27.29 12.38 -0.89
C LEU A 101 -27.45 13.21 0.40
N ASP A 102 -26.37 13.79 0.92
CA ASP A 102 -26.42 14.71 2.04
C ASP A 102 -26.85 16.11 1.57
N SER A 103 -28.03 16.56 2.03
CA SER A 103 -28.58 17.87 1.69
C SER A 103 -27.86 19.04 2.36
N LYS A 104 -26.91 18.77 3.26
CA LYS A 104 -26.17 19.78 4.01
C LYS A 104 -24.67 19.46 4.00
N PRO A 105 -23.88 20.14 3.13
CA PRO A 105 -22.45 19.88 3.05
C PRO A 105 -21.77 20.19 4.39
N PRO A 106 -20.83 19.34 4.84
CA PRO A 106 -20.04 19.64 6.03
C PRO A 106 -19.25 20.94 5.81
N THR A 107 -19.11 21.75 6.85
CA THR A 107 -18.27 22.95 6.76
C THR A 107 -16.80 22.55 6.62
N THR A 108 -15.99 23.38 5.97
CA THR A 108 -14.54 23.15 5.81
C THR A 108 -13.85 22.89 7.14
N PHE A 109 -14.32 23.52 8.21
CA PHE A 109 -13.81 23.33 9.57
C PHE A 109 -14.16 21.97 10.15
N GLU A 110 -15.41 21.50 10.00
CA GLU A 110 -15.84 20.15 10.41
C GLU A 110 -15.05 19.06 9.68
N TYR A 111 -14.77 19.28 8.38
CA TYR A 111 -13.99 18.36 7.57
C TYR A 111 -12.52 18.30 8.00
N LEU A 112 -11.88 19.46 8.19
CA LEU A 112 -10.49 19.56 8.62
C LEU A 112 -10.30 18.92 10.01
N THR A 113 -11.15 19.27 10.96
CA THR A 113 -11.08 18.73 12.33
C THR A 113 -11.30 17.22 12.37
N GLY A 114 -12.26 16.70 11.60
CA GLY A 114 -12.49 15.26 11.46
C GLY A 114 -11.26 14.51 10.92
N ARG A 115 -10.62 15.03 9.86
CA ARG A 115 -9.40 14.40 9.30
C ARG A 115 -8.22 14.44 10.27
N VAL A 116 -7.94 15.59 10.88
CA VAL A 116 -6.83 15.73 11.82
C VAL A 116 -7.01 14.79 13.02
N LEU A 117 -8.23 14.69 13.56
CA LEU A 117 -8.55 13.75 14.63
C LEU A 117 -8.40 12.30 14.18
N GLY A 118 -8.87 11.95 12.98
CA GLY A 118 -8.71 10.59 12.46
C GLY A 118 -7.25 10.17 12.32
N VAL A 119 -6.38 11.06 11.83
CA VAL A 119 -4.93 10.81 11.69
C VAL A 119 -4.25 10.72 13.05
N SER A 120 -4.52 11.66 13.96
CA SER A 120 -3.89 11.69 15.27
C SER A 120 -4.30 10.49 16.14
N PHE A 121 -5.58 10.09 16.13
CA PHE A 121 -6.03 8.89 16.82
C PHE A 121 -5.41 7.62 16.24
N MET A 122 -5.27 7.51 14.92
CA MET A 122 -4.60 6.36 14.32
C MET A 122 -3.13 6.27 14.76
N TYR A 123 -2.42 7.39 14.83
CA TYR A 123 -1.05 7.45 15.32
C TYR A 123 -0.95 7.03 16.80
N VAL A 124 -1.86 7.51 17.65
CA VAL A 124 -1.90 7.15 19.08
C VAL A 124 -2.22 5.67 19.29
N ILE A 125 -3.12 5.08 18.50
CA ILE A 125 -3.46 3.64 18.60
C ILE A 125 -2.30 2.73 18.17
N HIS A 126 -1.34 3.24 17.39
CA HIS A 126 -0.20 2.47 16.88
C HIS A 126 1.09 2.65 17.68
N LYS A 127 1.08 3.50 18.71
CA LYS A 127 2.19 3.72 19.64
C LYS A 127 2.04 2.81 20.85
#